data_AF-A0A1G7DY55-F1
#
_entry.id   AF-A0A1G7DY55-F1
#
_cell.length_a   1.000
_cell.length_b   1.000
_cell.length_c   1.000
_cell.angle_alpha   90.00
_cell.angle_beta   90.00
_cell.angle_gamma   90.00
#
_symmetry.space_group_name_H-M   'P 1'
#
loop_
_entity.id
_entity.type
_entity.pdbx_description
1 polymer ?
#
loop_
_entity_poly.entity_id
_entity_poly.type
_entity_poly.pdbx_seq_one_letter_code
_entity_poly.pdbx_strand_id
1 'polypeptide(L)'
;MVRIVENKDWIIYTLLGISFLYVFMFRILLREISVVKFYTLKEEFVSNRFQTWVISSLGLSIVMSLAFSQFMPIIPKIFGSCAPFGYQLNKFGVFWICMVALFSVRSVFTLLFFLSIGEVKIWGSFYYVAAKYYFALSLVLMILVLVQNFLLPDGSDMLYPYVVVFGFSFVLKNLIYLFNNLQILPSEWYYKILYICALQILPILVLWKFLFL
;
A
#
# COMPACT_ATOMS: atom_id res chain seq x y z
N MET A 1 30.16 3.19 -25.15
CA MET A 1 28.69 3.34 -25.12
C MET A 1 28.36 4.59 -24.34
N VAL A 2 27.82 5.60 -25.02
CA VAL A 2 27.25 6.79 -24.37
C VAL A 2 26.08 6.31 -23.53
N ARG A 3 26.10 6.53 -22.20
CA ARG A 3 24.97 6.25 -21.31
C ARG A 3 23.81 7.12 -21.78
N ILE A 4 22.85 6.51 -22.46
CA ILE A 4 21.54 7.12 -22.71
C ILE A 4 20.97 7.39 -21.32
N VAL A 5 20.54 8.63 -21.08
CA VAL A 5 19.82 9.04 -19.87
C VAL A 5 18.74 7.99 -19.60
N GLU A 6 18.73 7.37 -18.42
CA GLU A 6 17.73 6.36 -18.05
C GLU A 6 16.35 6.88 -18.40
N ASN A 7 15.70 6.25 -19.39
CA ASN A 7 14.39 6.68 -19.80
C ASN A 7 13.39 6.30 -18.71
N LYS A 8 12.89 7.30 -17.97
CA LYS A 8 11.91 7.14 -16.88
C LYS A 8 10.47 7.01 -17.38
N ASP A 9 10.24 6.91 -18.70
CA ASP A 9 8.90 6.78 -19.30
C ASP A 9 8.07 5.62 -18.74
N TRP A 10 8.71 4.52 -18.35
CA TRP A 10 8.03 3.38 -17.72
C TRP A 10 7.34 3.74 -16.39
N ILE A 11 7.88 4.72 -15.64
CA ILE A 11 7.27 5.22 -14.41
C ILE A 11 5.96 5.94 -14.75
N ILE A 12 5.96 6.75 -15.82
CA ILE A 12 4.76 7.45 -16.29
C ILE A 12 3.69 6.44 -16.71
N TYR A 13 4.06 5.44 -17.51
CA TYR A 13 3.11 4.40 -17.92
C TYR A 13 2.53 3.63 -16.73
N THR A 14 3.34 3.38 -15.71
CA THR A 14 2.88 2.71 -14.49
C THR A 14 1.90 3.59 -13.70
N LEU A 15 2.20 4.89 -13.54
CA LEU A 15 1.31 5.85 -12.87
C LEU A 15 0.00 6.08 -13.64
N LEU A 16 0.06 6.12 -14.97
CA LEU A 16 -1.14 6.18 -15.82
C LEU A 16 -1.98 4.91 -15.67
N GLY A 17 -1.36 3.73 -15.62
CA GLY A 17 -2.04 2.47 -15.39
C GLY A 17 -2.77 2.43 -14.04
N ILE A 18 -2.14 2.91 -12.96
CA ILE A 18 -2.77 3.04 -11.65
C ILE A 18 -3.92 4.06 -11.67
N SER A 19 -3.73 5.18 -12.35
CA SER A 19 -4.79 6.19 -12.53
C SER A 19 -6.00 5.60 -13.24
N PHE A 20 -5.77 4.82 -14.30
CA PHE A 20 -6.82 4.11 -15.02
C PHE A 20 -7.54 3.09 -14.13
N LEU A 21 -6.81 2.32 -13.31
CA LEU A 21 -7.40 1.40 -12.33
C LEU A 21 -8.31 2.13 -11.33
N TYR A 22 -7.93 3.33 -10.87
CA TYR A 22 -8.79 4.13 -10.01
C TYR A 22 -10.00 4.71 -10.74
N VAL A 23 -9.85 5.18 -11.97
CA VAL A 23 -11.00 5.59 -12.79
C VAL A 23 -11.98 4.43 -12.97
N PHE A 24 -11.48 3.23 -13.26
CA PHE A 24 -12.28 2.00 -13.35
C PHE A 24 -13.02 1.72 -12.02
N MET A 25 -12.32 1.80 -10.89
CA MET A 25 -12.92 1.63 -9.55
C MET A 25 -14.06 2.62 -9.32
N PHE A 26 -13.87 3.91 -9.63
CA PHE A 26 -14.91 4.92 -9.42
C PHE A 26 -16.10 4.78 -10.37
N ARG A 27 -15.84 4.52 -11.66
CA ARG A 27 -16.90 4.42 -12.68
C ARG A 27 -17.72 3.14 -12.51
N ILE A 28 -17.06 1.99 -12.43
CA ILE A 28 -17.71 0.69 -12.51
C ILE A 28 -18.07 0.16 -11.13
N LEU A 29 -17.13 0.15 -10.17
CA LEU A 29 -17.39 -0.45 -8.87
C LEU A 29 -18.20 0.46 -7.95
N LEU A 30 -17.91 1.76 -7.97
CA LEU A 30 -18.54 2.77 -7.11
C LEU A 30 -19.66 3.55 -7.82
N ARG A 31 -20.09 3.14 -9.03
CA ARG A 31 -21.23 3.74 -9.76
C ARG A 31 -21.13 5.27 -9.91
N GLU A 32 -19.99 5.72 -10.41
CA GLU A 32 -19.71 7.13 -10.75
C GLU A 32 -19.74 8.11 -9.58
N ILE A 33 -19.51 7.62 -8.36
CA ILE A 33 -19.34 8.48 -7.19
C ILE A 33 -18.08 9.33 -7.34
N SER A 34 -18.15 10.60 -6.93
CA SER A 34 -16.97 11.48 -6.92
C SER A 34 -16.01 11.13 -5.77
N VAL A 35 -14.73 11.47 -5.93
CA VAL A 35 -13.69 11.23 -4.90
C VAL A 35 -14.09 11.81 -3.54
N VAL A 36 -14.63 13.03 -3.52
CA VAL A 36 -15.08 13.69 -2.28
C VAL A 36 -16.22 12.90 -1.62
N LYS A 37 -17.21 12.47 -2.40
CA LYS A 37 -18.33 11.67 -1.90
C LYS A 37 -17.87 10.31 -1.40
N PHE A 38 -16.83 9.71 -1.97
CA PHE A 38 -16.32 8.41 -1.51
C PHE A 38 -15.81 8.46 -0.07
N TYR A 39 -15.20 9.56 0.37
CA TYR A 39 -14.78 9.69 1.76
C TYR A 39 -15.96 9.83 2.73
N THR A 40 -17.02 10.54 2.34
CA THR A 40 -18.22 10.76 3.17
C THR A 40 -19.28 9.66 3.07
N LEU A 41 -19.14 8.76 2.09
CA LEU A 41 -20.04 7.65 1.89
C LEU A 41 -20.09 6.76 3.13
N LYS A 42 -21.30 6.36 3.53
CA LYS A 42 -21.50 5.36 4.59
C LYS A 42 -21.32 3.96 4.03
N GLU A 43 -20.91 3.03 4.89
CA GLU A 43 -20.60 1.66 4.52
C GLU A 43 -21.77 0.92 3.86
N GLU A 44 -22.99 1.15 4.34
CA GLU A 44 -24.24 0.51 3.89
C GLU A 44 -24.53 0.71 2.40
N PHE A 45 -24.05 1.81 1.81
CA PHE A 45 -24.32 2.16 0.41
C PHE A 45 -23.29 1.59 -0.56
N VAL A 46 -22.29 0.83 -0.09
CA VAL A 46 -21.23 0.29 -0.94
C VAL A 46 -21.44 -1.21 -1.15
N SER A 47 -21.81 -1.59 -2.38
CA SER A 47 -21.98 -3.00 -2.75
C SER A 47 -20.65 -3.72 -2.97
N ASN A 48 -19.68 -3.06 -3.63
CA ASN A 48 -18.43 -3.66 -4.11
C ASN A 48 -17.23 -3.38 -3.18
N ARG A 49 -17.44 -3.47 -1.86
CA ARG A 49 -16.44 -3.08 -0.87
C ARG A 49 -15.15 -3.91 -0.98
N PHE A 50 -15.27 -5.22 -1.19
CA PHE A 50 -14.12 -6.13 -1.27
C PHE A 50 -13.26 -5.83 -2.51
N GLN A 51 -13.90 -5.68 -3.67
CA GLN A 51 -13.22 -5.36 -4.93
C GLN A 51 -12.54 -3.98 -4.86
N THR A 52 -13.20 -3.01 -4.24
CA THR A 52 -12.65 -1.66 -4.00
C THR A 52 -11.38 -1.75 -3.14
N TRP A 53 -11.41 -2.56 -2.07
CA TRP A 53 -10.26 -2.80 -1.22
C TRP A 53 -9.10 -3.49 -1.96
N VAL A 54 -9.39 -4.47 -2.81
CA VAL A 54 -8.36 -5.15 -3.64
C VAL A 54 -7.69 -4.17 -4.59
N ILE A 55 -8.47 -3.35 -5.32
CA ILE A 55 -7.90 -2.35 -6.25
C ILE A 55 -7.07 -1.30 -5.52
N SER A 56 -7.57 -0.75 -4.41
CA SER A 56 -6.81 0.22 -3.62
C SER A 56 -5.52 -0.38 -3.03
N SER A 57 -5.55 -1.65 -2.62
CA SER A 57 -4.38 -2.36 -2.11
C SER A 57 -3.34 -2.60 -3.20
N LEU A 58 -3.78 -3.01 -4.40
CA LEU A 58 -2.91 -3.19 -5.55
C LEU A 58 -2.27 -1.86 -5.97
N GLY A 59 -3.08 -0.81 -6.15
CA GLY A 59 -2.59 0.52 -6.48
C GLY A 59 -1.55 1.02 -5.49
N LEU A 60 -1.84 0.93 -4.18
CA LEU A 60 -0.86 1.27 -3.14
C LEU A 60 0.42 0.43 -3.25
N SER A 61 0.32 -0.90 -3.42
CA SER A 61 1.50 -1.78 -3.51
C SER A 61 2.43 -1.40 -4.67
N ILE A 62 1.87 -1.01 -5.82
CA ILE A 62 2.63 -0.61 -7.01
C ILE A 62 3.31 0.73 -6.76
N VAL A 63 2.58 1.74 -6.26
CA VAL A 63 3.15 3.07 -5.99
C VAL A 63 4.23 3.01 -4.90
N MET A 64 4.01 2.21 -3.85
CA MET A 64 5.02 1.93 -2.82
C MET A 64 6.31 1.37 -3.44
N SER A 65 6.15 0.45 -4.39
CA SER A 65 7.30 -0.18 -5.06
C SER A 65 8.03 0.80 -5.95
N LEU A 66 7.31 1.70 -6.64
CA LEU A 66 7.93 2.81 -7.40
C LEU A 66 8.73 3.74 -6.48
N ALA A 67 8.15 4.11 -5.33
CA ALA A 67 8.78 5.02 -4.37
C ALA A 67 10.07 4.43 -3.77
N PHE A 68 10.05 3.17 -3.34
CA PHE A 68 11.13 2.60 -2.54
C PHE A 68 12.15 1.74 -3.28
N SER A 69 11.82 1.23 -4.47
CA SER A 69 12.74 0.37 -5.22
C SER A 69 14.08 1.03 -5.55
N GLN A 70 14.11 2.36 -5.65
CA GLN A 70 15.32 3.14 -5.91
C GLN A 70 16.27 3.15 -4.71
N PHE A 71 15.74 3.10 -3.48
CA PHE A 71 16.54 3.07 -2.25
C PHE A 71 17.08 1.67 -1.93
N MET A 72 16.60 0.63 -2.61
CA MET A 72 17.06 -0.73 -2.37
C MET A 72 18.53 -0.89 -2.80
N PRO A 73 19.45 -1.29 -1.90
CA PRO A 73 20.86 -1.34 -2.22
C PRO A 73 21.16 -2.48 -3.22
N ILE A 74 20.71 -3.70 -2.92
CA ILE A 74 21.04 -4.92 -3.65
C ILE A 74 19.80 -5.81 -3.74
N ILE A 75 19.65 -6.57 -4.83
CA ILE A 75 18.60 -7.58 -4.97
C ILE A 75 18.95 -8.80 -4.09
N PRO A 76 18.05 -9.29 -3.21
CA PRO A 76 18.36 -10.39 -2.31
C PRO A 76 18.68 -11.67 -3.09
N LYS A 77 19.64 -12.46 -2.60
CA LYS A 77 20.15 -13.66 -3.30
C LYS A 77 19.05 -14.67 -3.65
N ILE A 78 18.00 -14.76 -2.83
CA ILE A 78 16.83 -15.64 -3.05
C ILE A 78 16.19 -15.37 -4.41
N PHE A 79 16.11 -14.09 -4.81
CA PHE A 79 15.55 -13.69 -6.10
C PHE A 79 16.60 -13.64 -7.22
N GLY A 80 17.88 -13.47 -6.89
CA GLY A 80 18.98 -13.50 -7.86
C GLY A 80 19.22 -14.88 -8.48
N SER A 81 18.96 -15.96 -7.74
CA SER A 81 19.09 -17.34 -8.24
C SER A 81 17.84 -17.88 -8.92
N CYS A 82 16.67 -17.28 -8.66
CA CYS A 82 15.40 -17.65 -9.28
C CYS A 82 15.23 -16.89 -10.60
N ALA A 83 15.67 -17.49 -11.71
CA ALA A 83 15.43 -16.99 -13.06
C ALA A 83 14.41 -17.88 -13.79
N PRO A 84 13.11 -17.81 -13.46
CA PRO A 84 12.11 -18.52 -14.25
C PRO A 84 12.16 -18.00 -15.69
N PHE A 85 12.34 -18.91 -16.65
CA PHE A 85 12.46 -18.59 -18.08
C PHE A 85 13.66 -17.69 -18.46
N GLY A 86 14.70 -17.62 -17.61
CA GLY A 86 15.89 -16.81 -17.87
C GLY A 86 15.73 -15.30 -17.62
N TYR A 87 14.54 -14.86 -17.20
CA TYR A 87 14.31 -13.47 -16.80
C TYR A 87 14.69 -13.25 -15.33
N GLN A 88 15.52 -12.24 -15.07
CA GLN A 88 15.83 -11.79 -13.72
C GLN A 88 14.91 -10.65 -13.31
N LEU A 89 14.41 -10.69 -12.08
CA LEU A 89 13.54 -9.64 -11.55
C LEU A 89 14.35 -8.38 -11.25
N ASN A 90 13.86 -7.22 -11.71
CA ASN A 90 14.41 -5.92 -11.34
C ASN A 90 14.08 -5.57 -9.87
N LYS A 91 14.79 -4.62 -9.27
CA LYS A 91 14.54 -4.07 -7.91
C LYS A 91 13.06 -3.74 -7.68
N PHE A 92 12.43 -3.11 -8.67
CA PHE A 92 11.00 -2.82 -8.64
C PHE A 92 10.14 -4.07 -8.50
N GLY A 93 10.37 -5.09 -9.34
CA GLY A 93 9.58 -6.33 -9.34
C GLY A 93 9.73 -7.11 -8.04
N VAL A 94 10.94 -7.19 -7.50
CA VAL A 94 11.20 -7.82 -6.19
C VAL A 94 10.46 -7.08 -5.08
N PHE A 95 10.57 -5.75 -5.03
CA PHE A 95 9.89 -4.95 -4.03
C PHE A 95 8.37 -5.13 -4.12
N TRP A 96 7.82 -5.13 -5.33
CA TRP A 96 6.39 -5.29 -5.56
C TRP A 96 5.87 -6.65 -5.10
N ILE A 97 6.55 -7.74 -5.43
CA ILE A 97 6.20 -9.08 -4.96
C ILE A 97 6.21 -9.12 -3.43
N CYS A 98 7.22 -8.54 -2.79
CA CYS A 98 7.29 -8.51 -1.34
C CYS A 98 6.16 -7.67 -0.71
N MET A 99 5.76 -6.56 -1.33
CA MET A 99 4.61 -5.76 -0.88
C MET A 99 3.28 -6.49 -1.02
N VAL A 100 3.07 -7.19 -2.14
CA VAL A 100 1.88 -8.03 -2.36
C VAL A 100 1.84 -9.18 -1.34
N ALA A 101 2.98 -9.83 -1.09
CA ALA A 101 3.09 -10.86 -0.07
C ALA A 101 2.77 -10.31 1.33
N LEU A 102 3.35 -9.16 1.70
CA LEU A 102 3.10 -8.49 2.98
C LEU A 102 1.61 -8.19 3.17
N PHE A 103 0.95 -7.61 2.16
CA PHE A 103 -0.47 -7.26 2.25
C PHE A 103 -1.35 -8.50 2.32
N SER A 104 -1.02 -9.56 1.59
CA SER A 104 -1.75 -10.82 1.60
C SER A 104 -1.63 -11.51 2.96
N VAL A 105 -0.40 -11.67 3.45
CA VAL A 105 -0.10 -12.24 4.77
C VAL A 105 -0.82 -11.45 5.86
N ARG A 106 -0.66 -10.12 5.88
CA ARG A 106 -1.34 -9.29 6.89
C ARG A 106 -2.85 -9.47 6.85
N SER A 107 -3.45 -9.51 5.67
CA SER A 107 -4.90 -9.69 5.52
C SER A 107 -5.37 -11.05 6.07
N VAL A 108 -4.64 -12.12 5.77
CA VAL A 108 -4.95 -13.46 6.28
C VAL A 108 -4.83 -13.50 7.80
N PHE A 109 -3.75 -12.97 8.37
CA PHE A 109 -3.58 -12.95 9.82
C PHE A 109 -4.59 -12.02 10.51
N THR A 110 -5.00 -10.90 9.92
CA THR A 110 -6.06 -10.06 10.49
C THR A 110 -7.41 -10.80 10.48
N LEU A 111 -7.69 -11.54 9.41
CA LEU A 111 -8.90 -12.36 9.33
C LEU A 111 -8.88 -13.49 10.38
N LEU A 112 -7.74 -14.18 10.56
CA LEU A 112 -7.58 -15.20 11.60
C LEU A 112 -7.70 -14.60 13.00
N PHE A 113 -7.20 -13.39 13.21
CA PHE A 113 -7.34 -12.65 14.45
C PHE A 113 -8.82 -12.37 14.78
N PHE A 114 -9.59 -11.87 13.82
CA PHE A 114 -11.03 -11.63 14.02
C PHE A 114 -11.84 -12.92 14.18
N LEU A 115 -11.47 -14.00 13.49
CA LEU A 115 -12.06 -15.32 13.71
C LEU A 115 -11.81 -15.82 15.14
N SER A 116 -10.60 -15.63 15.66
CA SER A 116 -10.21 -16.11 16.99
C SER A 116 -10.96 -15.39 18.12
N ILE A 117 -11.35 -14.14 17.91
CA ILE A 117 -12.11 -13.33 18.89
C ILE A 117 -13.63 -13.50 18.71
N GLY A 118 -14.08 -14.09 17.59
CA GLY A 118 -15.51 -14.27 17.27
C GLY A 118 -16.16 -13.03 16.64
N GLU A 119 -15.38 -12.04 16.21
CA GLU A 119 -15.85 -10.74 15.71
C GLU A 119 -15.68 -10.58 14.19
N VAL A 120 -15.94 -11.65 13.43
CA VAL A 120 -15.74 -11.68 11.96
C VAL A 120 -16.52 -10.59 11.21
N LYS A 121 -17.65 -10.14 11.76
CA LYS A 121 -18.48 -9.07 11.16
C LYS A 121 -17.69 -7.75 10.99
N ILE A 122 -16.72 -7.49 11.87
CA ILE A 122 -15.87 -6.29 11.84
C ILE A 122 -14.96 -6.28 10.60
N TRP A 123 -14.64 -7.44 10.03
CA TRP A 123 -13.80 -7.56 8.83
C TRP A 123 -14.33 -6.71 7.67
N GLY A 124 -15.67 -6.71 7.47
CA GLY A 124 -16.38 -5.88 6.49
C GLY A 124 -16.00 -4.40 6.56
N SER A 125 -16.21 -3.83 7.74
CA SER A 125 -15.93 -2.43 8.05
C SER A 125 -14.44 -2.13 8.02
N PHE A 126 -13.61 -3.10 8.43
CA PHE A 126 -12.16 -2.97 8.43
C PHE A 126 -11.60 -2.75 7.02
N TYR A 127 -11.90 -3.64 6.06
CA TYR A 127 -11.35 -3.48 4.71
C TYR A 127 -11.97 -2.29 3.97
N TYR A 128 -13.19 -1.88 4.33
CA TYR A 128 -13.81 -0.65 3.83
C TYR A 128 -13.02 0.61 4.22
N VAL A 129 -12.70 0.76 5.50
CA VAL A 129 -11.90 1.88 6.00
C VAL A 129 -10.46 1.81 5.47
N ALA A 130 -9.89 0.61 5.42
CA ALA A 130 -8.57 0.37 4.85
C ALA A 130 -8.48 0.81 3.37
N ALA A 131 -9.51 0.52 2.56
CA ALA A 131 -9.54 0.91 1.15
C ALA A 131 -9.48 2.43 0.96
N LYS A 132 -10.21 3.21 1.77
CA LYS A 132 -10.17 4.68 1.74
C LYS A 132 -8.78 5.21 2.07
N TYR A 133 -8.18 4.65 3.12
CA TYR A 133 -6.84 5.04 3.55
C TYR A 133 -5.76 4.66 2.52
N TYR A 134 -5.81 3.46 1.92
CA TYR A 134 -4.85 3.05 0.89
C TYR A 134 -4.97 3.89 -0.36
N PHE A 135 -6.19 4.22 -0.78
CA PHE A 135 -6.42 5.13 -1.89
C PHE A 135 -5.82 6.51 -1.61
N ALA A 136 -6.11 7.11 -0.44
CA ALA A 136 -5.55 8.40 -0.05
C ALA A 136 -4.02 8.41 -0.05
N LEU A 137 -3.40 7.42 0.59
CA LEU A 137 -1.95 7.30 0.67
C LEU A 137 -1.32 7.10 -0.70
N SER A 138 -1.95 6.30 -1.57
CA SER A 138 -1.45 6.08 -2.92
C SER A 138 -1.41 7.37 -3.74
N LEU A 139 -2.41 8.25 -3.64
CA LEU A 139 -2.42 9.53 -4.34
C LEU A 139 -1.27 10.43 -3.88
N VAL A 140 -1.04 10.51 -2.57
CA VAL A 140 0.07 11.28 -2.00
C VAL A 140 1.42 10.74 -2.50
N LEU A 141 1.58 9.41 -2.51
CA LEU A 141 2.81 8.79 -2.99
C LEU A 141 3.00 8.96 -4.51
N MET A 142 1.93 8.95 -5.31
CA MET A 142 2.03 9.20 -6.74
C MET A 142 2.61 10.60 -7.02
N ILE A 143 2.17 11.61 -6.26
CA ILE A 143 2.70 12.97 -6.36
C ILE A 143 4.19 12.99 -5.97
N LEU A 144 4.56 12.33 -4.87
CA LEU A 144 5.97 12.25 -4.46
C LEU A 144 6.86 11.54 -5.48
N VAL A 145 6.37 10.45 -6.07
CA VAL A 145 7.09 9.72 -7.12
C VAL A 145 7.31 10.61 -8.34
N LEU A 146 6.32 11.43 -8.73
CA LEU A 146 6.47 12.39 -9.82
C LEU A 146 7.51 13.46 -9.47
N VAL A 147 7.46 14.02 -8.26
CA VAL A 147 8.42 15.03 -7.80
C VAL A 147 9.85 14.50 -7.81
N GLN A 148 10.07 13.32 -7.23
CA GLN A 148 11.38 12.67 -7.17
C GLN A 148 11.94 12.37 -8.57
N ASN A 149 11.11 11.86 -9.48
CA ASN A 149 11.62 11.35 -10.75
C ASN A 149 11.78 12.41 -11.84
N PHE A 150 10.93 13.44 -11.85
CA PHE A 150 10.85 14.42 -12.93
C PHE A 150 11.20 15.86 -12.52
N LEU A 151 10.90 16.27 -11.28
CA LEU A 151 11.15 17.64 -10.82
C LEU A 151 12.51 17.78 -10.11
N LEU A 152 12.93 16.78 -9.34
CA LEU A 152 14.14 16.82 -8.52
C LEU A 152 15.00 15.55 -8.70
N PRO A 153 15.50 15.28 -9.92
CA PRO A 153 16.25 14.05 -10.22
C PRO A 153 17.61 13.95 -9.49
N ASP A 154 18.22 15.09 -9.13
CA ASP A 154 19.54 15.15 -8.49
C ASP A 154 19.48 15.21 -6.94
N GLY A 155 18.28 15.15 -6.34
CA GLY A 155 18.06 15.45 -4.93
C GLY A 155 18.54 14.35 -3.97
N SER A 156 19.71 14.56 -3.35
CA SER A 156 20.39 13.64 -2.42
C SER A 156 19.69 13.38 -1.08
N ASP A 157 18.47 13.88 -0.83
CA ASP A 157 17.75 13.71 0.45
C ASP A 157 16.29 13.27 0.28
N MET A 158 15.92 12.64 -0.84
CA MET A 158 14.54 12.18 -1.08
C MET A 158 14.05 11.10 -0.11
N LEU A 159 14.95 10.44 0.63
CA LEU A 159 14.56 9.47 1.65
C LEU A 159 13.83 10.13 2.84
N TYR A 160 14.24 11.34 3.23
CA TYR A 160 13.65 12.07 4.35
C TYR A 160 12.14 12.37 4.17
N PRO A 161 11.66 12.97 3.05
CA PRO A 161 10.23 13.22 2.87
C PRO A 161 9.42 11.92 2.84
N TYR A 162 9.97 10.81 2.32
CA TYR A 162 9.29 9.52 2.45
C TYR A 162 9.18 9.09 3.90
N VAL A 163 10.27 9.11 4.69
CA VAL A 163 10.20 8.74 6.11
C VAL A 163 9.17 9.58 6.88
N VAL A 164 9.12 10.89 6.63
CA VAL A 164 8.13 11.80 7.23
C VAL A 164 6.71 11.40 6.82
N VAL A 165 6.45 11.20 5.53
CA VAL A 165 5.12 10.84 5.04
C VAL A 165 4.69 9.46 5.54
N PHE A 166 5.58 8.48 5.61
CA PHE A 166 5.27 7.17 6.18
C PHE A 166 5.04 7.20 7.68
N GLY A 167 5.88 7.93 8.42
CA GLY A 167 5.72 8.11 9.87
C GLY A 167 4.39 8.78 10.19
N PHE A 168 4.10 9.90 9.53
CA PHE A 168 2.82 10.61 9.68
C PHE A 168 1.63 9.74 9.28
N SER A 169 1.72 9.08 8.12
CA SER A 169 0.67 8.21 7.61
C SER A 169 0.41 7.01 8.53
N PHE A 170 1.45 6.44 9.15
CA PHE A 170 1.33 5.37 10.13
C PHE A 170 0.59 5.84 11.40
N VAL A 171 0.93 7.00 11.94
CA VAL A 171 0.22 7.58 13.09
C VAL A 171 -1.24 7.87 12.73
N LEU A 172 -1.48 8.54 11.60
CA LEU A 172 -2.83 8.88 11.13
C LEU A 172 -3.70 7.63 10.95
N LYS A 173 -3.15 6.56 10.37
CA LYS A 173 -3.85 5.29 10.21
C LYS A 173 -4.33 4.71 11.54
N ASN A 174 -3.44 4.68 12.53
CA ASN A 174 -3.77 4.14 13.85
C ASN A 174 -4.82 5.01 14.56
N LEU A 175 -4.73 6.34 14.43
CA LEU A 175 -5.77 7.25 14.94
C LEU A 175 -7.12 6.99 14.27
N ILE A 176 -7.16 6.88 12.93
CA ILE A 176 -8.38 6.53 12.20
C ILE A 176 -8.92 5.19 12.71
N TYR A 177 -8.07 4.19 12.92
CA TYR A 177 -8.54 2.86 13.34
C TYR A 177 -9.08 2.85 14.77
N LEU A 178 -8.52 3.65 15.66
CA LEU A 178 -8.96 3.76 17.05
C LEU A 178 -10.24 4.58 17.22
N PHE A 179 -10.40 5.66 16.45
CA PHE A 179 -11.48 6.64 16.63
C PHE A 179 -12.60 6.53 15.60
N ASN A 180 -12.53 5.60 14.64
CA ASN A 180 -13.57 5.47 13.63
C ASN A 180 -14.87 4.91 14.22
N ASN A 181 -15.99 5.57 13.88
CA ASN A 181 -17.33 5.27 14.40
C ASN A 181 -17.81 3.84 14.10
N LEU A 182 -17.26 3.17 13.08
CA LEU A 182 -17.62 1.79 12.72
C LEU A 182 -16.99 0.74 13.65
N GLN A 183 -16.25 1.14 14.69
CA GLN A 183 -15.58 0.24 15.64
C GLN A 183 -14.81 -0.89 14.94
N ILE A 184 -13.88 -0.50 14.06
CA ILE A 184 -13.14 -1.43 13.19
C ILE A 184 -12.08 -2.27 13.91
N LEU A 185 -11.88 -2.03 15.20
CA LEU A 185 -11.02 -2.80 16.08
C LEU A 185 -11.87 -3.37 17.23
N PRO A 186 -11.46 -4.50 17.83
CA PRO A 186 -12.18 -5.09 18.95
C PRO A 186 -12.32 -4.09 20.10
N SER A 187 -13.40 -4.20 20.88
CA SER A 187 -13.72 -3.27 21.97
C SER A 187 -12.59 -3.19 23.00
N GLU A 188 -12.04 -4.35 23.36
CA GLU A 188 -11.01 -4.52 24.38
C GLU A 188 -9.68 -3.88 24.00
N TRP A 189 -9.09 -3.14 24.94
CA TRP A 189 -7.86 -2.38 24.72
C TRP A 189 -6.64 -3.27 24.41
N TYR A 190 -6.55 -4.44 25.03
CA TYR A 190 -5.41 -5.35 24.85
C TYR A 190 -5.37 -5.95 23.43
N TYR A 191 -6.53 -6.23 22.83
CA TYR A 191 -6.61 -6.67 21.43
C TYR A 191 -6.18 -5.58 20.45
N LYS A 192 -6.47 -4.31 20.75
CA LYS A 192 -6.00 -3.17 19.93
C LYS A 192 -4.47 -3.11 19.91
N ILE A 193 -3.83 -3.23 21.07
CA ILE A 193 -2.37 -3.24 21.18
C ILE A 193 -1.78 -4.44 20.45
N LEU A 194 -2.31 -5.64 20.70
CA LEU A 194 -1.85 -6.86 20.05
C LEU A 194 -1.93 -6.73 18.52
N TYR A 195 -3.03 -6.19 18.00
CA TYR A 195 -3.20 -5.92 16.58
C TYR A 195 -2.14 -4.95 16.05
N ILE A 196 -1.92 -3.80 16.71
CA ILE A 196 -0.93 -2.81 16.27
C ILE A 196 0.49 -3.41 16.26
N CYS A 197 0.88 -4.10 17.32
CA CYS A 197 2.23 -4.66 17.46
C CYS A 197 2.48 -5.82 16.48
N ALA A 198 1.58 -6.81 16.46
CA ALA A 198 1.80 -8.06 15.73
C ALA A 198 1.48 -7.96 14.23
N LEU A 199 0.45 -7.20 13.85
CA LEU A 199 -0.04 -7.14 12.47
C LEU A 199 0.36 -5.87 11.73
N GLN A 200 0.70 -4.79 12.44
CA GLN A 200 1.14 -3.55 11.79
C GLN A 200 2.65 -3.35 11.85
N ILE A 201 3.24 -3.31 13.05
CA ILE A 201 4.65 -2.94 13.22
C ILE A 201 5.58 -4.08 12.80
N LEU A 202 5.40 -5.26 13.38
CA LEU A 202 6.33 -6.38 13.19
C LEU A 202 6.49 -6.81 11.72
N PRO A 203 5.41 -6.96 10.92
CA PRO A 203 5.55 -7.38 9.52
C PRO A 203 6.29 -6.34 8.66
N ILE A 204 6.10 -5.05 8.95
CA ILE A 204 6.81 -3.94 8.29
C ILE A 204 8.30 -4.02 8.65
N LEU A 205 8.65 -4.17 9.92
CA LEU A 205 10.06 -4.28 10.34
C LEU A 205 10.77 -5.49 9.72
N VAL A 206 10.09 -6.64 9.65
CA VAL A 206 10.62 -7.85 9.00
C VAL A 206 10.88 -7.59 7.51
N LEU A 207 9.94 -6.95 6.81
CA LEU A 207 10.11 -6.61 5.40
C LEU A 207 11.28 -5.64 5.18
N TRP A 208 11.39 -4.60 6.01
CA TRP A 208 12.47 -3.62 5.92
C TRP A 208 13.83 -4.27 6.14
N LYS A 209 13.94 -5.12 7.17
CA LYS A 209 15.16 -5.89 7.42
C LYS A 209 15.51 -6.77 6.22
N PHE A 210 14.52 -7.44 5.62
CA PHE A 210 14.74 -8.32 4.49
C PHE A 210 15.16 -7.60 3.19
N LEU A 211 14.66 -6.39 2.94
CA LEU A 211 14.92 -5.65 1.70
C LEU A 211 16.16 -4.76 1.76
N PHE A 212 16.56 -4.30 2.95
CA PHE A 212 17.61 -3.28 3.11
C PHE A 212 18.85 -3.77 3.88
N LEU A 213 18.81 -4.93 4.55
CA LEU A 213 19.87 -5.44 5.42
C LEU A 213 20.29 -6.86 5.02
#